data_AF-A0A397BWQ3-F1
#
_entry.id   AF-A0A397BWQ3-F1
#
_cell.length_a   1.000
_cell.length_b   1.000
_cell.length_c   1.000
_cell.angle_alpha   90.00
_cell.angle_beta   90.00
_cell.angle_gamma   90.00
#
_symmetry.space_group_name_H-M   'P 1'
#
loop_
_entity.id
_entity.type
_entity.pdbx_description
1 polymer ?
#
loop_
_entity_poly.entity_id
_entity_poly.type
_entity_poly.pdbx_seq_one_letter_code
_entity_poly.pdbx_strand_id
1 'polypeptide(L)'
;MEQLWRDYHAWATPVGDSILSFMDPSGGYNLSATASWPLADFSTALAVAVAYLAFVLVGTVVMKAGVPAINITALQFIYNPLQILICSYMCVEAGVQAYRNNYTFMPCNPYNQTNPVMGNVLWLFYASKSLDFMDTVFIILGKKWKQLSLLHVYHHFTVWVVYWLVFRVMY
;
A
#
# COMPACT_ATOMS: atom_id res chain seq x y z
N MET A 1 -0.57 24.89 5.86
CA MET A 1 -0.47 23.44 5.53
C MET A 1 -0.04 23.23 4.08
N GLU A 2 -0.58 23.95 3.10
CA GLU A 2 -0.17 23.79 1.69
C GLU A 2 1.32 24.04 1.43
N GLN A 3 1.92 25.08 2.03
CA GLN A 3 3.36 25.35 1.85
C GLN A 3 4.23 24.20 2.38
N LEU A 4 3.92 23.70 3.58
CA LEU A 4 4.61 22.56 4.18
C LEU A 4 4.55 21.32 3.27
N TRP A 5 3.38 21.04 2.70
CA TRP A 5 3.22 19.93 1.76
C TRP A 5 4.05 20.14 0.50
N ARG A 6 4.08 21.35 -0.06
CA ARG A 6 4.92 21.67 -1.22
C ARG A 6 6.40 21.49 -0.93
N ASP A 7 6.87 21.97 0.22
CA ASP A 7 8.28 21.84 0.62
C ASP A 7 8.66 20.38 0.83
N TYR A 8 7.80 19.62 1.50
CA TYR A 8 7.97 18.18 1.69
C TYR A 8 7.97 17.41 0.37
N HIS A 9 7.02 17.70 -0.51
CA HIS A 9 6.91 17.08 -1.82
C HIS A 9 8.16 17.36 -2.66
N ALA A 10 8.63 18.61 -2.67
CA ALA A 10 9.85 19.00 -3.37
C ALA A 10 11.11 18.29 -2.84
N TRP A 11 11.16 18.00 -1.53
CA TRP A 11 12.25 17.21 -0.94
C TRP A 11 12.13 15.71 -1.23
N ALA A 12 10.93 15.15 -1.17
CA ALA A 12 10.70 13.72 -1.31
C ALA A 12 10.86 13.24 -2.76
N THR A 13 10.41 14.02 -3.74
CA THR A 13 10.42 13.62 -5.16
C THR A 13 11.82 13.20 -5.65
N PRO A 14 12.91 13.97 -5.46
CA PRO A 14 14.25 13.54 -5.86
C PRO A 14 14.74 12.25 -5.19
N VAL A 15 14.31 11.97 -3.96
CA VAL A 15 14.62 10.73 -3.26
C VAL A 15 13.89 9.57 -3.92
N GLY A 16 12.60 9.74 -4.22
CA GLY A 16 11.80 8.77 -4.96
C GLY A 16 12.40 8.46 -6.33
N ASP A 17 12.79 9.49 -7.08
CA ASP A 17 13.43 9.33 -8.40
C ASP A 17 14.78 8.59 -8.30
N SER A 18 15.56 8.85 -7.26
CA SER A 18 16.81 8.12 -7.00
C SER A 18 16.55 6.63 -6.74
N ILE A 19 15.50 6.30 -5.98
CA ILE A 19 15.09 4.92 -5.72
C ILE A 19 14.62 4.24 -7.02
N LEU A 20 13.77 4.93 -7.80
CA LEU A 20 13.24 4.39 -9.05
C LEU A 20 14.33 4.18 -10.09
N SER A 21 15.25 5.14 -10.25
CA SER A 21 16.41 5.00 -11.15
C SER A 21 17.38 3.90 -10.72
N PHE A 22 17.51 3.63 -9.42
CA PHE A 22 18.29 2.50 -8.93
C PHE A 22 17.63 1.16 -9.28
N MET A 23 16.31 1.08 -9.16
CA MET A 23 15.54 -0.15 -9.38
C MET A 23 15.26 -0.44 -10.86
N ASP A 24 15.13 0.61 -11.68
CA ASP A 24 15.03 0.54 -13.13
C ASP A 24 15.99 1.54 -13.78
N PRO A 25 17.26 1.15 -13.94
CA PRO A 25 18.29 1.99 -14.56
C PRO A 25 18.02 2.35 -16.02
N SER A 26 17.10 1.63 -16.68
CA SER A 26 16.70 1.92 -18.06
C SER A 26 15.76 3.12 -18.16
N GLY A 27 15.18 3.56 -17.03
CA GLY A 27 14.25 4.68 -16.97
C GLY A 27 12.84 4.35 -17.48
N GLY A 28 12.52 3.06 -17.68
CA GLY A 28 11.21 2.59 -18.13
C GLY A 28 10.06 3.01 -17.20
N TYR A 29 10.32 3.14 -15.89
CA TYR A 29 9.34 3.61 -14.89
C TYR A 29 8.71 4.99 -15.21
N ASN A 30 9.33 5.79 -16.09
CA ASN A 30 8.76 7.04 -16.59
C ASN A 30 7.63 6.83 -17.62
N LEU A 31 7.59 5.67 -18.27
CA LEU A 31 6.58 5.27 -19.26
C LEU A 31 5.37 4.57 -18.64
N SER A 32 5.42 4.31 -17.33
CA SER A 32 4.36 3.67 -16.56
C SER A 32 3.04 4.42 -16.73
N ALA A 33 2.01 3.69 -17.16
CA ALA A 33 0.66 4.24 -17.34
C ALA A 33 0.02 4.66 -16.00
N THR A 34 0.56 4.18 -14.89
CA THR A 34 0.03 4.37 -13.55
C THR A 34 0.78 5.44 -12.74
N ALA A 35 1.81 6.06 -13.34
CA ALA A 35 2.66 7.05 -12.66
C ALA A 35 1.88 8.26 -12.10
N SER A 36 0.76 8.62 -12.73
CA SER A 36 -0.09 9.73 -12.31
C SER A 36 -1.27 9.31 -11.43
N TRP A 37 -1.38 8.03 -11.09
CA TRP A 37 -2.51 7.52 -10.32
C TRP A 37 -2.38 7.88 -8.83
N PRO A 38 -3.49 7.84 -8.07
CA PRO A 38 -3.42 8.11 -6.64
C PRO A 38 -2.41 7.18 -5.95
N LEU A 39 -1.66 7.73 -5.00
CA LEU A 39 -0.64 7.03 -4.19
C LEU A 39 0.64 6.63 -4.95
N ALA A 40 0.75 6.97 -6.24
CA ALA A 40 1.92 6.66 -7.06
C ALA A 40 3.14 7.52 -6.71
N ASP A 41 2.93 8.78 -6.33
CA ASP A 41 4.03 9.66 -5.98
C ASP A 41 4.71 9.20 -4.67
N PHE A 42 6.04 9.28 -4.63
CA PHE A 42 6.82 8.82 -3.49
C PHE A 42 6.49 9.60 -2.21
N SER A 43 6.18 10.89 -2.34
CA SER A 43 5.89 11.75 -1.19
C SER A 43 4.64 11.27 -0.45
N THR A 44 3.58 10.91 -1.17
CA THR A 44 2.36 10.38 -0.58
C THR A 44 2.60 9.00 0.03
N ALA A 45 3.28 8.11 -0.69
CA ALA A 45 3.62 6.77 -0.18
C ALA A 45 4.42 6.83 1.13
N LEU A 46 5.43 7.71 1.18
CA LEU A 46 6.27 7.94 2.35
C LEU A 46 5.49 8.61 3.49
N ALA A 47 4.65 9.61 3.20
CA ALA A 47 3.83 10.27 4.21
C ALA A 47 2.87 9.29 4.88
N VAL A 48 2.22 8.42 4.11
CA VAL A 48 1.34 7.36 4.64
C VAL A 48 2.14 6.36 5.49
N ALA A 49 3.31 5.93 5.03
CA ALA A 49 4.17 5.01 5.76
C ALA A 49 4.66 5.58 7.10
N VAL A 50 5.07 6.85 7.12
CA VAL A 50 5.47 7.56 8.35
C VAL A 50 4.27 7.77 9.27
N ALA A 51 3.12 8.16 8.73
CA ALA A 51 1.90 8.32 9.51
C ALA A 51 1.47 7.00 10.17
N TYR A 52 1.60 5.87 9.48
CA TYR A 52 1.35 4.55 10.04
C TYR A 52 2.26 4.26 11.25
N LEU A 53 3.58 4.42 11.11
CA LEU A 53 4.51 4.18 12.20
C LEU A 53 4.29 5.16 13.38
N ALA A 54 4.04 6.43 13.08
CA ALA A 54 3.72 7.43 14.09
C ALA A 54 2.44 7.05 14.85
N PHE A 55 1.39 6.60 14.15
CA PHE A 55 0.17 6.10 14.77
C PHE A 55 0.43 4.88 15.65
N VAL A 56 1.24 3.91 15.18
CA VAL A 56 1.58 2.72 15.98
C VAL A 56 2.26 3.13 17.29
N LEU A 57 3.23 4.05 17.23
CA LEU A 57 3.96 4.52 18.41
C LEU A 57 3.07 5.34 19.35
N VAL A 58 2.49 6.43 18.84
CA VAL A 58 1.68 7.37 19.63
C VAL A 58 0.42 6.70 20.14
N GLY A 59 -0.29 5.98 19.26
CA GLY A 59 -1.51 5.26 19.62
C GLY A 59 -1.25 4.20 20.70
N THR A 60 -0.13 3.47 20.62
CA THR A 60 0.25 2.52 21.66
C THR A 60 0.53 3.22 23.00
N VAL A 61 1.28 4.32 22.99
CA VAL A 61 1.60 5.07 24.22
C VAL A 61 0.32 5.63 24.86
N VAL A 62 -0.53 6.28 24.07
CA VAL A 62 -1.78 6.89 24.54
C VAL A 62 -2.73 5.83 25.12
N MET A 63 -2.93 4.71 24.42
CA MET A 63 -3.83 3.64 24.89
C MET A 63 -3.27 2.91 26.12
N LYS A 64 -1.95 2.86 26.29
CA LYS A 64 -1.30 2.35 27.51
C LYS A 64 -1.34 3.36 28.67
N ALA A 65 -1.39 4.66 28.39
CA ALA A 65 -1.43 5.73 29.39
C ALA A 65 -2.78 5.85 30.15
N GLY A 66 -3.81 5.08 29.75
CA GLY A 66 -5.05 4.95 30.54
C GLY A 66 -6.34 5.15 29.76
N VAL A 67 -6.29 5.52 28.47
CA VAL A 67 -7.50 5.66 27.63
C VAL A 67 -8.24 4.32 27.59
N PRO A 68 -9.56 4.25 27.84
CA PRO A 68 -10.31 2.99 27.83
C PRO A 68 -10.32 2.36 26.43
N ALA A 69 -10.49 1.03 26.38
CA ALA A 69 -10.63 0.33 25.09
C ALA A 69 -11.90 0.80 24.37
N ILE A 70 -11.78 1.06 23.07
CA ILE A 70 -12.90 1.51 22.24
C ILE A 70 -13.57 0.28 21.63
N ASN A 71 -14.89 0.18 21.75
CA ASN A 71 -15.64 -0.88 21.09
C ASN A 71 -15.79 -0.57 19.60
N ILE A 72 -14.96 -1.23 18.81
CA ILE A 72 -14.87 -1.08 17.35
C ILE A 72 -15.62 -2.18 16.58
N THR A 73 -16.36 -3.05 17.27
CA THR A 73 -16.96 -4.27 16.69
C THR A 73 -17.87 -3.97 15.51
N ALA A 74 -18.69 -2.92 15.60
CA ALA A 74 -19.58 -2.51 14.50
C ALA A 74 -18.79 -2.09 13.25
N LEU A 75 -17.68 -1.38 13.43
CA LEU A 75 -16.80 -0.97 12.33
C LEU A 75 -16.09 -2.18 11.72
N GLN A 76 -15.62 -3.12 12.55
CA GLN A 76 -15.00 -4.38 12.08
C GLN A 76 -16.00 -5.24 11.29
N PHE A 77 -17.28 -5.24 11.66
CA PHE A 77 -18.33 -5.98 10.96
C PHE A 77 -18.58 -5.46 9.54
N ILE A 78 -18.31 -4.17 9.28
CA ILE A 78 -18.41 -3.56 7.95
C ILE A 78 -17.08 -3.73 7.19
N TYR A 79 -15.96 -3.45 7.86
CA TYR A 79 -14.64 -3.48 7.26
C TYR A 79 -14.23 -4.89 6.78
N ASN A 80 -14.43 -5.93 7.59
CA ASN A 80 -13.97 -7.28 7.25
C ASN A 80 -14.64 -7.82 5.96
N PRO A 81 -15.97 -7.72 5.77
CA PRO A 81 -16.62 -8.09 4.50
C PRO A 81 -16.16 -7.25 3.31
N LEU A 82 -15.96 -5.94 3.48
CA LEU A 82 -15.43 -5.08 2.41
C LEU A 82 -14.05 -5.57 1.96
N GLN A 83 -13.18 -5.94 2.90
CA GLN A 83 -11.86 -6.47 2.60
C GLN A 83 -11.94 -7.82 1.87
N ILE A 84 -12.86 -8.70 2.29
CA ILE A 84 -13.12 -9.97 1.58
C ILE A 84 -13.57 -9.70 0.14
N LEU A 85 -14.47 -8.75 -0.09
CA LEU A 85 -14.97 -8.41 -1.43
C LEU A 85 -13.87 -7.87 -2.33
N ILE A 86 -13.06 -6.92 -1.84
CA ILE A 86 -11.95 -6.32 -2.60
C ILE A 86 -10.90 -7.39 -2.93
N CYS A 87 -10.51 -8.22 -1.96
CA CYS A 87 -9.55 -9.31 -2.17
C CYS A 87 -10.08 -10.37 -3.15
N SER A 88 -11.36 -10.72 -3.05
CA SER A 88 -12.00 -11.67 -3.96
C SER A 88 -12.05 -11.12 -5.38
N TYR A 89 -12.41 -9.85 -5.54
CA TYR A 89 -12.42 -9.17 -6.83
C TYR A 89 -11.02 -9.18 -7.48
N MET A 90 -9.98 -8.79 -6.75
CA MET A 90 -8.61 -8.79 -7.28
C MET A 90 -8.14 -10.17 -7.69
N CYS A 91 -8.48 -11.20 -6.91
CA CYS A 91 -8.14 -12.59 -7.23
C CYS A 91 -8.82 -13.06 -8.52
N VAL A 92 -10.13 -12.81 -8.66
CA VAL A 92 -10.90 -13.17 -9.86
C VAL A 92 -10.40 -12.38 -11.07
N GLU A 93 -10.21 -11.07 -10.93
CA GLU A 93 -9.76 -10.23 -12.03
C GLU A 93 -8.36 -10.61 -12.50
N ALA A 94 -7.42 -10.90 -11.59
CA ALA A 94 -6.10 -11.41 -11.94
C ALA A 94 -6.19 -12.72 -12.75
N GLY A 95 -7.06 -13.66 -12.32
CA GLY A 95 -7.28 -14.92 -13.05
C GLY A 95 -7.90 -14.71 -14.43
N VAL A 96 -8.91 -13.84 -14.53
CA VAL A 96 -9.58 -13.50 -15.79
C VAL A 96 -8.60 -12.82 -16.76
N GLN A 97 -7.80 -11.87 -16.28
CA GLN A 97 -6.80 -11.19 -17.10
C GLN A 97 -5.70 -12.13 -17.58
N ALA A 98 -5.22 -13.02 -16.70
CA ALA A 98 -4.24 -14.04 -17.06
C ALA A 98 -4.79 -14.97 -18.15
N TYR A 99 -6.03 -15.43 -18.01
CA TYR A 99 -6.69 -16.28 -19.01
C TYR A 99 -6.89 -15.57 -20.35
N ARG A 100 -7.44 -14.34 -20.34
CA ARG A 100 -7.70 -13.56 -21.56
C ARG A 100 -6.45 -13.21 -22.34
N ASN A 101 -5.31 -13.07 -21.65
CA ASN A 101 -4.03 -12.69 -22.26
C ASN A 101 -3.07 -13.88 -22.42
N ASN A 102 -3.57 -15.12 -22.29
CA ASN A 102 -2.80 -16.36 -22.46
C ASN A 102 -1.53 -16.43 -21.61
N TYR A 103 -1.60 -15.91 -20.37
CA TYR A 103 -0.48 -16.03 -19.44
C TYR A 103 -0.32 -17.49 -19.03
N THR A 104 0.94 -17.89 -18.87
CA THR A 104 1.31 -19.23 -18.43
C THR A 104 1.83 -19.18 -16.99
N PHE A 105 1.89 -20.32 -16.33
CA PHE A 105 2.55 -20.46 -15.03
C PHE A 105 4.08 -20.39 -15.12
N MET A 106 4.64 -20.35 -16.33
CA MET A 106 6.07 -20.19 -16.55
C MET A 106 6.47 -18.72 -16.36
N PRO A 107 7.73 -18.46 -15.95
CA PRO A 107 8.25 -17.10 -15.90
C PRO A 107 8.23 -16.44 -17.28
N CYS A 108 8.38 -15.11 -17.31
CA CYS A 108 8.49 -14.29 -18.52
C CYS A 108 7.19 -14.20 -19.35
N ASN A 109 6.04 -14.05 -18.68
CA ASN A 109 4.81 -13.64 -19.36
C ASN A 109 5.00 -12.27 -20.06
N PRO A 110 4.33 -12.04 -21.20
CA PRO A 110 4.42 -10.76 -21.90
C PRO A 110 4.07 -9.60 -20.98
N TYR A 111 4.87 -8.55 -21.04
CA TYR A 111 4.72 -7.37 -20.22
C TYR A 111 4.88 -6.12 -21.07
N ASN A 112 4.00 -5.14 -20.87
CA ASN A 112 4.03 -3.85 -21.54
C ASN A 112 3.81 -2.75 -20.50
N GLN A 113 4.79 -1.86 -20.39
CA GLN A 113 4.82 -0.78 -19.40
C GLN A 113 3.87 0.38 -19.75
N THR A 114 3.64 0.63 -21.03
CA THR A 114 2.77 1.72 -21.50
C THR A 114 1.30 1.32 -21.50
N ASN A 115 1.00 0.03 -21.69
CA ASN A 115 -0.35 -0.49 -21.59
C ASN A 115 -0.39 -1.81 -20.80
N PRO A 116 -0.28 -1.72 -19.46
CA PRO A 116 -0.20 -2.90 -18.64
C PRO A 116 -1.55 -3.57 -18.42
N VAL A 117 -1.67 -4.82 -18.87
CA VAL A 117 -2.85 -5.69 -18.62
C VAL A 117 -3.19 -5.78 -17.14
N MET A 118 -2.18 -5.98 -16.28
CA MET A 118 -2.35 -6.15 -14.83
C MET A 118 -2.27 -4.84 -14.04
N GLY A 119 -2.09 -3.69 -14.70
CA GLY A 119 -1.82 -2.41 -14.03
C GLY A 119 -2.96 -1.98 -13.10
N ASN A 120 -4.21 -2.12 -13.55
CA ASN A 120 -5.40 -1.84 -12.72
C ASN A 120 -5.46 -2.73 -11.47
N VAL A 121 -5.22 -4.03 -11.63
CA VAL A 121 -5.30 -5.01 -10.55
C VAL A 121 -4.19 -4.76 -9.53
N LEU A 122 -2.97 -4.47 -10.00
CA LEU A 122 -1.86 -4.19 -9.10
C LEU A 122 -2.03 -2.87 -8.37
N TRP A 123 -2.50 -1.81 -9.05
CA TRP A 123 -2.80 -0.57 -8.36
C TRP A 123 -3.85 -0.77 -7.28
N LEU A 124 -4.94 -1.49 -7.60
CA LEU A 124 -5.99 -1.76 -6.61
C LEU A 124 -5.44 -2.56 -5.44
N PHE A 125 -4.55 -3.52 -5.71
CA PHE A 125 -3.85 -4.27 -4.66
C PHE A 125 -3.00 -3.36 -3.78
N TYR A 126 -2.19 -2.48 -4.37
CA TYR A 126 -1.37 -1.53 -3.62
C TYR A 126 -2.24 -0.55 -2.82
N ALA A 127 -3.27 0.03 -3.43
CA ALA A 127 -4.22 0.90 -2.75
C ALA A 127 -4.95 0.18 -1.61
N SER A 128 -5.29 -1.12 -1.75
CA SER A 128 -5.90 -1.88 -0.66
C SER A 128 -4.97 -2.05 0.55
N LYS A 129 -3.65 -1.89 0.39
CA LYS A 129 -2.69 -1.99 1.50
C LYS A 129 -2.77 -0.81 2.46
N SER A 130 -3.25 0.35 2.03
CA SER A 130 -3.58 1.42 2.99
C SER A 130 -4.77 1.04 3.86
N LEU A 131 -5.71 0.24 3.34
CA LEU A 131 -6.84 -0.26 4.13
C LEU A 131 -6.38 -1.30 5.15
N ASP A 132 -5.42 -2.17 4.80
CA ASP A 132 -4.83 -3.15 5.73
C ASP A 132 -4.23 -2.49 6.99
N PHE A 133 -3.83 -1.21 6.94
CA PHE A 133 -3.38 -0.48 8.14
C PHE A 133 -4.49 -0.32 9.19
N MET A 134 -5.76 -0.35 8.79
CA MET A 134 -6.89 -0.30 9.72
C MET A 134 -6.92 -1.49 10.68
N ASP A 135 -6.37 -2.65 10.30
CA ASP A 135 -6.21 -3.78 11.22
C ASP A 135 -5.36 -3.39 12.43
N THR A 136 -4.30 -2.63 12.19
CA THR A 136 -3.42 -2.12 13.26
C THR A 136 -4.14 -1.08 14.11
N VAL A 137 -4.94 -0.20 13.48
CA VAL A 137 -5.80 0.77 14.19
C VAL A 137 -6.76 0.04 15.12
N PHE A 138 -7.44 -0.99 14.63
CA PHE A 138 -8.38 -1.79 15.40
C PHE A 138 -7.73 -2.53 16.56
N ILE A 139 -6.54 -3.09 16.35
CA ILE A 139 -5.78 -3.74 17.39
C ILE A 139 -5.41 -2.76 18.52
N ILE A 140 -4.93 -1.57 18.18
CA ILE A 140 -4.51 -0.56 19.15
C ILE A 140 -5.71 0.01 19.91
N LEU A 141 -6.76 0.45 19.22
CA LEU A 141 -7.96 1.03 19.84
C LEU A 141 -8.73 0.02 20.69
N GLY A 142 -8.74 -1.25 20.26
CA GLY A 142 -9.33 -2.36 21.01
C GLY A 142 -8.42 -2.92 22.12
N LYS A 143 -7.21 -2.39 22.31
CA LYS A 143 -6.18 -2.90 23.24
C LYS A 143 -5.87 -4.40 23.08
N LYS A 144 -5.92 -4.91 21.85
CA LYS A 144 -5.66 -6.33 21.54
C LYS A 144 -4.15 -6.61 21.43
N TRP A 145 -3.39 -6.33 22.50
CA TRP A 145 -1.92 -6.33 22.48
C TRP A 145 -1.27 -7.65 22.04
N LYS A 146 -1.94 -8.79 22.24
CA LYS A 146 -1.46 -10.11 21.75
C LYS A 146 -1.39 -10.18 20.22
N GLN A 147 -2.18 -9.37 19.51
CA GLN A 147 -2.20 -9.29 18.05
C GLN A 147 -1.19 -8.28 17.51
N LEU A 148 -0.80 -7.27 18.31
CA LEU A 148 0.20 -6.27 17.93
C LEU A 148 1.62 -6.81 18.11
N SER A 149 2.05 -7.70 17.22
CA SER A 149 3.41 -8.23 17.20
C SER A 149 4.35 -7.38 16.34
N LEU A 150 5.67 -7.53 16.55
CA LEU A 150 6.67 -6.95 15.66
C LEU A 150 6.45 -7.41 14.21
N LEU A 151 6.13 -8.69 14.02
CA LEU A 151 5.87 -9.27 12.70
C LEU A 151 4.69 -8.59 12.02
N HIS A 152 3.61 -8.31 12.75
CA HIS A 152 2.44 -7.60 12.22
C HIS A 152 2.83 -6.23 11.66
N VAL A 153 3.47 -5.39 12.50
CA VAL A 153 3.85 -4.03 12.11
C VAL A 153 4.88 -4.04 10.97
N TYR A 154 5.88 -4.91 11.05
CA TYR A 154 6.89 -5.09 10.01
C TYR A 154 6.25 -5.51 8.68
N HIS A 155 5.35 -6.50 8.71
CA HIS A 155 4.67 -7.00 7.51
C HIS A 155 3.86 -5.90 6.83
N HIS A 156 2.96 -5.23 7.55
CA HIS A 156 2.13 -4.18 6.95
C HIS A 156 2.96 -3.01 6.41
N PHE A 157 3.98 -2.57 7.15
CA PHE A 157 4.87 -1.50 6.70
C PHE A 157 5.66 -1.89 5.45
N THR A 158 6.29 -3.07 5.45
CA THR A 158 7.13 -3.50 4.31
C THR A 158 6.32 -3.83 3.08
N VAL A 159 5.15 -4.46 3.23
CA VAL A 159 4.23 -4.72 2.10
C VAL A 159 3.83 -3.41 1.42
N TRP A 160 3.52 -2.35 2.18
CA TRP A 160 3.22 -1.04 1.62
C TRP A 160 4.38 -0.45 0.80
N VAL A 161 5.58 -0.42 1.38
CA VAL A 161 6.76 0.17 0.73
C VAL A 161 7.20 -0.64 -0.49
N VAL A 162 7.22 -1.97 -0.38
CA VAL A 162 7.62 -2.85 -1.49
C VAL A 162 6.62 -2.78 -2.63
N TYR A 163 5.31 -2.77 -2.34
CA TYR A 163 4.32 -2.71 -3.41
C TYR A 163 4.20 -1.33 -4.06
N TRP A 164 4.52 -0.23 -3.37
CA TRP A 164 4.71 1.07 -4.03
C TRP A 164 5.77 0.96 -5.12
N LEU A 165 6.91 0.34 -4.79
CA LEU A 165 8.03 0.18 -5.71
C LEU A 165 7.67 -0.75 -6.88
N VAL A 166 7.08 -1.91 -6.60
CA VAL A 166 6.64 -2.87 -7.63
C VAL A 166 5.63 -2.20 -8.56
N PHE A 167 4.66 -1.50 -8.01
CA PHE A 167 3.66 -0.75 -8.76
C PHE A 167 4.31 0.30 -9.68
N ARG A 168 5.26 1.09 -9.16
CA ARG A 168 5.90 2.16 -9.95
C ARG A 168 6.88 1.66 -11.01
N VAL A 169 7.60 0.59 -10.73
CA VAL A 169 8.60 0.06 -11.65
C VAL A 169 7.95 -0.83 -12.71
N MET A 170 7.00 -1.68 -12.30
CA MET A 170 6.47 -2.72 -13.16
C MET A 170 5.19 -2.34 -13.92
N TYR A 171 4.55 -1.18 -13.71
CA TYR A 171 3.25 -0.90 -14.34
C TYR A 171 2.99 0.58 -14.56
#